data_AF-A0A6J8BIL4-F1
#
_entry.id   AF-A0A6J8BIL4-F1
#
_cell.length_a   1.000
_cell.length_b   1.000
_cell.length_c   1.000
_cell.angle_alpha   90.00
_cell.angle_beta   90.00
_cell.angle_gamma   90.00
#
_symmetry.space_group_name_H-M   'P 1'
#
loop_
_entity.id
_entity.type
_entity.pdbx_description
1 polymer ?
#
loop_
_entity_poly.entity_id
_entity_poly.type
_entity_poly.pdbx_seq_one_letter_code
_entity_poly.pdbx_strand_id
1 'polypeptide(L)'
;MQKEKKNARRHSGGIIGYYKKEIAKGITNINGTKSQNRLWLKLEKEFFGFKEDLYICAIYVPPINSNYFENDYNLLENDFNTFARQGKILLMGDMNARTGKCPDFIKGNSCQINNFDAENLIPDYYEVDTKISRNNQDNVTNVQGKSLLELCIASRLRILNGRFIGDSLGYYMFTYMSINGYSAVDYALISESLLSSVKYFQTDDFTYLSDHVQIQLTLNCNIKQIFDLKSHIEKKNG
;
A
#
# COMPACT_ATOMS: atom_id res chain seq x y z
N MET A 1 -23.18 -10.32 2.39
CA MET A 1 -23.30 -11.69 2.96
C MET A 1 -23.30 -12.65 1.79
N GLN A 2 -22.17 -13.32 1.50
CA GLN A 2 -22.14 -14.30 0.41
C GLN A 2 -23.07 -15.47 0.75
N LYS A 3 -23.84 -15.95 -0.24
CA LYS A 3 -24.53 -17.23 -0.13
C LYS A 3 -23.49 -18.35 -0.11
N GLU A 4 -23.44 -19.07 0.99
CA GLU A 4 -22.61 -20.25 1.17
C GLU A 4 -22.90 -21.27 0.06
N LYS A 5 -21.86 -21.61 -0.72
CA LYS A 5 -21.92 -22.78 -1.61
C LYS A 5 -21.71 -24.02 -0.76
N LYS A 6 -22.77 -24.80 -0.55
CA LYS A 6 -22.81 -26.06 0.24
C LYS A 6 -21.74 -27.11 -0.11
N ASN A 7 -20.97 -26.94 -1.19
CA ASN A 7 -19.99 -27.92 -1.69
C ASN A 7 -18.53 -27.41 -1.77
N ALA A 8 -18.19 -26.24 -1.22
CA ALA A 8 -16.79 -25.77 -1.21
C ALA A 8 -16.00 -26.44 -0.06
N ARG A 9 -14.94 -27.21 -0.38
CA ARG A 9 -14.10 -27.91 0.61
C ARG A 9 -13.08 -27.02 1.35
N ARG A 10 -12.90 -25.77 0.93
CA ARG A 10 -12.03 -24.77 1.60
C ARG A 10 -12.74 -23.43 1.58
N HIS A 11 -12.73 -22.71 2.70
CA HIS A 11 -12.88 -21.26 2.69
C HIS A 11 -11.62 -20.70 2.01
N SER A 12 -11.75 -19.94 0.93
CA SER A 12 -10.61 -19.42 0.15
C SER A 12 -10.43 -17.93 0.42
N GLY A 13 -9.27 -17.55 0.96
CA GLY A 13 -8.88 -16.16 1.19
C GLY A 13 -8.74 -15.79 2.67
N GLY A 14 -8.29 -14.57 2.93
CA GLY A 14 -8.15 -13.99 4.27
C GLY A 14 -6.84 -13.22 4.44
N ILE A 15 -6.90 -12.10 5.16
CA ILE A 15 -5.74 -11.29 5.52
C ILE A 15 -5.47 -11.43 7.01
N ILE A 16 -4.20 -11.59 7.38
CA ILE A 16 -3.77 -11.63 8.76
C ILE A 16 -2.71 -10.55 8.97
N GLY A 17 -2.89 -9.74 10.02
CA GLY A 17 -1.91 -8.76 10.45
C GLY A 17 -1.25 -9.20 11.76
N TYR A 18 0.08 -9.19 11.79
CA TYR A 18 0.87 -9.40 13.00
C TYR A 18 1.62 -8.12 13.35
N TYR A 19 1.65 -7.80 14.64
CA TYR A 19 2.46 -6.71 15.16
C TYR A 19 3.11 -7.14 16.48
N LYS A 20 4.29 -6.56 16.74
CA LYS A 20 5.06 -6.83 17.95
C LYS A 20 4.32 -6.33 19.19
N LYS A 21 4.41 -7.05 20.30
CA LYS A 21 3.69 -6.72 21.55
C LYS A 21 4.10 -5.35 22.10
N GLU A 22 5.35 -4.96 21.87
CA GLU A 22 5.94 -3.70 22.33
C GLU A 22 5.30 -2.48 21.68
N ILE A 23 4.79 -2.60 20.45
CA ILE A 23 4.14 -1.51 19.71
C ILE A 23 2.60 -1.60 19.74
N ALA A 24 2.05 -2.68 20.31
CA ALA A 24 0.60 -2.93 20.34
C ALA A 24 -0.19 -1.79 20.99
N LYS A 25 0.39 -1.09 21.99
CA LYS A 25 -0.25 0.04 22.69
C LYS A 25 -0.56 1.23 21.77
N GLY A 26 0.18 1.40 20.68
CA GLY A 26 -0.06 2.48 19.71
C GLY A 26 -0.85 2.05 18.48
N ILE A 27 -1.32 0.80 18.43
CA ILE A 27 -2.02 0.24 17.26
C ILE A 27 -3.48 -0.02 17.62
N THR A 28 -4.39 0.57 16.86
CA THR A 28 -5.83 0.30 16.95
C THR A 28 -6.28 -0.46 15.72
N ASN A 29 -6.97 -1.60 15.92
CA ASN A 29 -7.62 -2.33 14.82
C ASN A 29 -8.94 -1.64 14.45
N ILE A 30 -9.08 -1.23 13.19
CA ILE A 30 -10.31 -0.60 12.71
C ILE A 30 -11.25 -1.70 12.23
N ASN A 31 -12.08 -2.19 13.14
CA ASN A 31 -13.08 -3.25 12.92
C ASN A 31 -14.20 -2.88 11.91
N GLY A 32 -14.04 -1.81 11.14
CA GLY A 32 -15.08 -1.20 10.30
C GLY A 32 -15.26 -1.85 8.93
N THR A 33 -14.25 -2.54 8.39
CA THR A 33 -14.36 -3.12 7.04
C THR A 33 -14.77 -4.58 7.14
N LYS A 34 -16.05 -4.87 6.91
CA LYS A 34 -16.62 -6.25 6.80
C LYS A 34 -16.06 -7.06 5.61
N SER A 35 -14.97 -6.61 4.99
CA SER A 35 -14.36 -7.24 3.82
C SER A 35 -13.30 -8.24 4.28
N GLN A 36 -13.37 -9.46 3.77
CA GLN A 36 -12.33 -10.49 3.99
C GLN A 36 -11.00 -10.15 3.28
N ASN A 37 -11.02 -9.11 2.43
CA ASN A 37 -9.96 -8.72 1.53
C ASN A 37 -9.24 -7.42 1.97
N ARG A 38 -9.61 -6.86 3.13
CA ARG A 38 -8.97 -5.66 3.69
C ARG A 38 -8.86 -5.74 5.20
N LEU A 39 -7.71 -5.34 5.73
CA LEU A 39 -7.48 -5.17 7.17
C LEU A 39 -6.89 -3.78 7.41
N TRP A 40 -7.62 -2.95 8.15
CA TRP A 40 -7.19 -1.61 8.52
C TRP A 40 -6.66 -1.55 9.94
N LEU A 41 -5.47 -0.98 10.08
CA LEU A 41 -4.83 -0.65 11.35
C LEU A 41 -4.58 0.85 11.41
N LYS A 42 -4.79 1.44 12.58
CA LYS A 42 -4.40 2.82 12.88
C LYS A 42 -3.16 2.80 13.76
N LEU A 43 -2.12 3.51 13.33
CA LEU A 43 -0.95 3.83 14.14
C LEU A 43 -1.12 5.23 14.71
N GLU A 44 -1.12 5.32 16.04
CA GLU A 44 -1.34 6.56 16.76
C GLU A 44 -0.14 7.51 16.64
N LYS A 45 -0.41 8.73 16.17
CA LYS A 45 0.61 9.76 15.94
C LYS A 45 1.43 10.07 17.19
N GLU A 46 0.80 10.07 18.36
CA GLU A 46 1.45 10.39 19.63
C GLU A 46 2.41 9.29 20.08
N PHE A 47 2.09 8.03 19.79
CA PHE A 47 2.92 6.88 20.13
C PHE A 47 4.11 6.75 19.17
N PHE A 48 3.88 6.90 17.86
CA PHE A 48 4.90 6.74 16.81
C PHE A 48 5.62 8.05 16.43
N GLY A 49 5.22 9.18 17.02
CA GLY A 49 5.83 10.48 16.78
C GLY A 49 5.61 11.03 15.36
N PHE A 50 4.48 10.70 14.75
CA PHE A 50 4.05 11.27 13.48
C PHE A 50 3.31 12.60 13.67
N LYS A 51 3.20 13.40 12.60
CA LYS A 51 2.39 14.63 12.62
C LYS A 51 0.88 14.34 12.69
N GLU A 52 0.47 13.27 12.02
CA GLU A 52 -0.91 12.80 11.90
C GLU A 52 -0.92 11.29 12.10
N ASP A 53 -2.10 10.73 12.37
CA ASP A 53 -2.25 9.27 12.49
C ASP A 53 -1.93 8.61 11.15
N LEU A 54 -1.38 7.39 11.19
CA LEU A 54 -1.10 6.60 9.99
C LEU A 54 -2.06 5.41 9.91
N TYR A 55 -2.85 5.38 8.84
CA TYR A 55 -3.79 4.30 8.54
C TYR A 55 -3.14 3.32 7.58
N ILE A 56 -2.86 2.12 8.06
CA ILE A 56 -2.30 1.02 7.27
C ILE A 56 -3.43 0.11 6.82
N CYS A 57 -3.49 -0.19 5.53
CA CYS A 57 -4.41 -1.17 4.98
C CYS A 57 -3.62 -2.29 4.31
N ALA A 58 -3.73 -3.49 4.88
CA ALA A 58 -3.36 -4.70 4.17
C ALA A 58 -4.51 -5.09 3.26
N ILE A 59 -4.25 -5.26 1.96
CA ILE A 59 -5.26 -5.48 0.94
C ILE A 59 -4.92 -6.66 0.04
N TYR A 60 -5.96 -7.39 -0.35
CA TYR A 60 -5.92 -8.42 -1.38
C TYR A 60 -7.01 -8.11 -2.41
N VAL A 61 -6.63 -7.73 -3.63
CA VAL A 61 -7.58 -7.55 -4.74
C VAL A 61 -7.53 -8.82 -5.59
N PRO A 62 -8.63 -9.59 -5.68
CA PRO A 62 -8.62 -10.81 -6.47
C PRO A 62 -8.39 -10.54 -7.96
N PRO A 63 -7.86 -11.51 -8.72
CA PRO A 63 -7.74 -11.40 -10.18
C PRO A 63 -9.10 -11.18 -10.83
N ILE A 64 -9.16 -10.40 -11.93
CA ILE A 64 -10.42 -10.04 -12.61
C ILE A 64 -11.26 -11.24 -13.07
N ASN A 65 -10.61 -12.36 -13.36
CA ASN A 65 -11.26 -13.61 -13.81
C ASN A 65 -11.64 -14.54 -12.64
N SER A 66 -11.45 -14.12 -11.40
CA SER A 66 -11.83 -14.91 -10.22
C SER A 66 -13.33 -14.94 -10.03
N ASN A 67 -13.86 -16.09 -9.61
CA ASN A 67 -15.28 -16.27 -9.25
C ASN A 67 -15.73 -15.38 -8.07
N TYR A 68 -14.79 -14.75 -7.37
CA TYR A 68 -15.03 -13.87 -6.23
C TYR A 68 -14.54 -12.44 -6.49
N PHE A 69 -14.27 -12.09 -7.76
CA PHE A 69 -13.97 -10.71 -8.12
C PHE A 69 -15.23 -9.85 -7.95
N GLU A 70 -15.29 -9.15 -6.83
CA GLU A 70 -16.12 -7.96 -6.69
C GLU A 70 -15.23 -6.77 -7.05
N ASN A 71 -15.71 -5.85 -7.90
CA ASN A 71 -14.98 -4.65 -8.28
C ASN A 71 -14.90 -3.69 -7.08
N ASP A 72 -14.10 -4.07 -6.09
CA ASP A 72 -14.14 -3.54 -4.73
C ASP A 72 -13.36 -2.22 -4.57
N TYR A 73 -12.92 -1.63 -5.70
CA TYR A 73 -12.28 -0.31 -5.75
C TYR A 73 -13.22 0.78 -5.23
N ASN A 74 -14.53 0.67 -5.42
CA ASN A 74 -15.50 1.62 -4.86
C ASN A 74 -15.55 1.57 -3.32
N LEU A 75 -15.43 0.37 -2.72
CA LEU A 75 -15.35 0.26 -1.26
C LEU A 75 -14.00 0.74 -0.74
N LEU A 76 -12.92 0.45 -1.47
CA LEU A 76 -11.60 1.00 -1.17
C LEU A 76 -11.61 2.53 -1.21
N GLU A 77 -12.29 3.13 -2.18
CA GLU A 77 -12.42 4.59 -2.32
C GLU A 77 -13.22 5.20 -1.15
N ASN A 78 -14.29 4.54 -0.68
CA ASN A 78 -15.03 4.98 0.50
C ASN A 78 -14.19 4.91 1.79
N ASP A 79 -13.48 3.80 2.00
CA ASP A 79 -12.53 3.65 3.12
C ASP A 79 -11.46 4.74 3.04
N PHE A 80 -10.89 4.94 1.84
CA PHE A 80 -9.87 5.94 1.57
C PHE A 80 -10.36 7.36 1.90
N ASN A 81 -11.53 7.75 1.38
CA ASN A 81 -12.14 9.06 1.64
C ASN A 81 -12.39 9.30 3.14
N THR A 82 -12.65 8.24 3.90
CA THR A 82 -12.88 8.32 5.34
C THR A 82 -11.57 8.53 6.10
N PHE A 83 -10.54 7.73 5.81
CA PHE A 83 -9.28 7.72 6.55
C PHE A 83 -8.31 8.81 6.10
N ALA A 84 -8.32 9.20 4.81
CA ALA A 84 -7.47 10.27 4.27
C ALA A 84 -7.80 11.64 4.88
N ARG A 85 -9.02 11.82 5.40
CA ARG A 85 -9.42 13.04 6.14
C ARG A 85 -8.93 13.05 7.59
N GLN A 86 -8.60 11.89 8.14
CA GLN A 86 -8.21 11.72 9.55
C GLN A 86 -6.70 11.60 9.73
N GLY A 87 -5.99 11.15 8.69
CA GLY A 87 -4.55 11.00 8.72
C GLY A 87 -3.98 10.59 7.37
N LYS A 88 -2.78 10.03 7.40
CA LYS A 88 -2.07 9.57 6.20
C LYS A 88 -2.30 8.09 5.98
N ILE A 89 -2.14 7.64 4.74
CA ILE A 89 -2.46 6.28 4.31
C ILE A 89 -1.21 5.56 3.83
N LEU A 90 -1.11 4.29 4.22
CA LEU A 90 -0.20 3.29 3.68
C LEU A 90 -1.02 2.06 3.27
N LEU A 91 -1.00 1.70 2.00
CA LEU A 91 -1.63 0.50 1.45
C LEU A 91 -0.55 -0.52 1.11
N MET A 92 -0.74 -1.78 1.47
CA MET A 92 0.21 -2.85 1.16
C MET A 92 -0.52 -4.16 0.82
N GLY A 93 -0.05 -4.86 -0.21
CA GLY A 93 -0.48 -6.23 -0.52
C GLY A 93 -0.66 -6.51 -2.01
N ASP A 94 -1.21 -7.68 -2.30
CA ASP A 94 -1.47 -8.16 -3.66
C ASP A 94 -2.70 -7.45 -4.24
N MET A 95 -2.48 -6.66 -5.28
CA MET A 95 -3.54 -5.93 -5.96
C MET A 95 -3.94 -6.57 -7.30
N ASN A 96 -3.25 -7.65 -7.72
CA ASN A 96 -3.34 -8.25 -9.06
C ASN A 96 -3.24 -7.23 -10.22
N ALA A 97 -2.67 -6.06 -9.92
CA ALA A 97 -2.62 -4.91 -10.79
C ALA A 97 -1.23 -4.83 -11.44
N ARG A 98 -1.16 -4.82 -12.77
CA ARG A 98 0.10 -4.59 -13.48
C ARG A 98 0.08 -3.16 -13.98
N THR A 99 0.94 -2.30 -13.44
CA THR A 99 0.93 -0.85 -13.74
C THR A 99 1.80 -0.48 -14.93
N GLY A 100 2.67 -1.37 -15.39
CA GLY A 100 3.66 -1.06 -16.40
C GLY A 100 4.60 0.07 -15.93
N LYS A 101 5.19 0.77 -16.91
CA LYS A 101 6.00 1.99 -16.69
C LYS A 101 5.17 3.27 -16.55
N CYS A 102 3.85 3.15 -16.45
CA CYS A 102 2.96 4.30 -16.35
C CYS A 102 3.19 5.07 -15.03
N PRO A 103 3.17 6.41 -15.06
CA PRO A 103 3.33 7.22 -13.86
C PRO A 103 2.06 7.16 -13.00
N ASP A 104 2.26 7.13 -11.69
CA ASP A 104 1.26 7.21 -10.60
C ASP A 104 1.06 8.65 -10.10
N PHE A 105 1.47 9.63 -10.92
CA PHE A 105 1.34 11.06 -10.66
C PHE A 105 1.20 11.82 -11.99
N ILE A 106 0.65 13.03 -11.92
CA ILE A 106 0.55 13.89 -13.10
C ILE A 106 1.92 14.54 -13.33
N LYS A 107 2.52 14.26 -14.48
CA LYS A 107 3.74 14.97 -14.93
C LYS A 107 3.33 16.36 -15.39
N GLY A 108 3.88 17.41 -14.77
CA GLY A 108 3.70 18.78 -15.25
C GLY A 108 4.19 18.89 -16.70
N ASN A 109 3.36 19.47 -17.57
CA ASN A 109 3.68 19.66 -18.98
C ASN A 109 4.96 20.51 -19.15
N SER A 110 6.09 19.84 -19.40
CA SER A 110 7.27 20.46 -20.04
C SER A 110 7.85 19.60 -21.16
N CYS A 111 7.24 18.45 -21.48
CA CYS A 111 7.60 17.65 -22.64
C CYS A 111 6.32 17.16 -23.32
N GLN A 112 6.07 17.65 -24.55
CA GLN A 112 4.96 17.33 -25.46
C GLN A 112 3.70 18.20 -25.37
N ILE A 113 3.87 19.53 -25.44
CA ILE A 113 2.91 20.36 -26.18
C ILE A 113 3.29 20.25 -27.66
N ASN A 114 2.97 19.12 -28.29
CA ASN A 114 2.97 19.00 -29.74
C ASN A 114 1.60 18.42 -30.14
N ASN A 115 0.68 19.34 -30.38
CA ASN A 115 -0.53 19.22 -31.20
C ASN A 115 -1.54 18.12 -30.83
N PHE A 116 -2.75 18.60 -30.50
CA PHE A 116 -4.04 17.93 -30.29
C PHE A 116 -4.43 17.63 -28.84
N ASP A 117 -5.63 18.13 -28.52
CA ASP A 117 -6.48 17.92 -27.34
C ASP A 117 -6.23 18.81 -26.11
N ALA A 118 -6.92 19.97 -26.13
CA ALA A 118 -7.06 20.95 -25.06
C ALA A 118 -7.85 20.45 -23.81
N GLU A 119 -7.95 19.14 -23.60
CA GLU A 119 -8.68 18.53 -22.46
C GLU A 119 -7.76 18.12 -21.30
N ASN A 120 -6.43 18.14 -21.48
CA ASN A 120 -5.46 17.80 -20.42
C ASN A 120 -4.86 19.03 -19.71
N LEU A 121 -5.69 20.04 -19.46
CA LEU A 121 -5.30 21.14 -18.59
C LEU A 121 -5.26 20.61 -17.15
N ILE A 122 -4.04 20.47 -16.64
CA ILE A 122 -3.80 20.24 -15.20
C ILE A 122 -4.50 21.39 -14.46
N PRO A 123 -5.43 21.13 -13.52
CA PRO A 123 -6.10 22.19 -12.81
C PRO A 123 -5.09 23.11 -12.13
N ASP A 124 -5.31 24.43 -12.16
CA ASP A 124 -4.36 25.44 -11.67
C ASP A 124 -3.97 25.26 -10.18
N TYR A 125 -4.76 24.52 -9.40
CA TYR A 125 -4.49 24.18 -8.00
C TYR A 125 -3.63 22.92 -7.81
N TYR A 126 -3.32 22.17 -8.86
CA TYR A 126 -2.54 20.95 -8.75
C TYR A 126 -1.04 21.28 -8.77
N GLU A 127 -0.42 21.26 -7.59
CA GLU A 127 1.03 21.38 -7.50
C GLU A 127 1.69 20.20 -8.21
N VAL A 128 2.47 20.51 -9.27
CA VAL A 128 3.23 19.53 -10.05
C VAL A 128 4.15 18.77 -9.11
N ASP A 129 3.96 17.47 -9.08
CA ASP A 129 4.67 16.63 -8.15
C ASP A 129 6.12 16.42 -8.61
N THR A 130 7.07 17.00 -7.88
CA THR A 130 8.48 16.60 -8.01
C THR A 130 8.66 15.28 -7.25
N LYS A 131 9.02 14.17 -7.92
CA LYS A 131 10.06 13.19 -7.47
C LYS A 131 10.01 11.79 -8.10
N ILE A 132 11.24 11.27 -8.24
CA ILE A 132 11.72 9.88 -8.38
C ILE A 132 10.79 8.96 -9.17
N SER A 133 10.99 8.88 -10.49
CA SER A 133 10.27 7.90 -11.31
C SER A 133 10.53 6.48 -10.83
N ARG A 134 9.51 5.62 -10.93
CA ARG A 134 9.64 4.20 -10.63
C ARG A 134 10.50 3.53 -11.69
N ASN A 135 11.46 2.74 -11.26
CA ASN A 135 12.20 1.85 -12.14
C ASN A 135 11.49 0.50 -12.28
N ASN A 136 10.33 0.51 -12.94
CA ASN A 136 9.54 -0.70 -13.17
C ASN A 136 10.00 -1.49 -14.39
N GLN A 137 10.33 -2.77 -14.17
CA GLN A 137 10.72 -3.72 -15.22
C GLN A 137 9.53 -4.48 -15.83
N ASP A 138 8.39 -4.52 -15.14
CA ASP A 138 7.14 -5.00 -15.72
C ASP A 138 6.63 -3.96 -16.72
N ASN A 139 6.56 -4.34 -18.01
CA ASN A 139 6.10 -3.47 -19.08
C ASN A 139 4.61 -3.62 -19.39
N VAL A 140 3.92 -4.55 -18.73
CA VAL A 140 2.50 -4.82 -18.99
C VAL A 140 1.64 -3.93 -18.10
N THR A 141 0.61 -3.34 -18.70
CA THR A 141 -0.44 -2.66 -17.96
C THR A 141 -1.77 -3.39 -18.16
N ASN A 142 -2.43 -3.81 -17.07
CA ASN A 142 -3.76 -4.42 -17.12
C ASN A 142 -4.84 -3.43 -16.63
N VAL A 143 -6.12 -3.83 -16.72
CA VAL A 143 -7.27 -2.98 -16.32
C VAL A 143 -7.17 -2.56 -14.85
N GLN A 144 -6.84 -3.51 -13.96
CA GLN A 144 -6.64 -3.23 -12.53
C GLN A 144 -5.48 -2.25 -12.30
N GLY A 145 -4.41 -2.36 -13.09
CA GLY A 145 -3.28 -1.44 -13.09
C GLY A 145 -3.68 -0.01 -13.45
N LYS A 146 -4.57 0.18 -14.42
CA LYS A 146 -5.11 1.50 -14.76
C LYS A 146 -5.90 2.09 -13.60
N SER A 147 -6.83 1.32 -13.02
CA SER A 147 -7.61 1.75 -11.86
C SER A 147 -6.74 2.07 -10.64
N LEU A 148 -5.67 1.29 -10.41
CA LEU A 148 -4.69 1.56 -9.36
C LEU A 148 -3.94 2.88 -9.59
N LEU A 149 -3.55 3.17 -10.82
CA LEU A 149 -2.87 4.43 -11.17
C LEU A 149 -3.81 5.63 -11.02
N GLU A 150 -5.07 5.50 -11.44
CA GLU A 150 -6.12 6.52 -11.24
C GLU A 150 -6.33 6.81 -9.75
N LEU A 151 -6.44 5.76 -8.92
CA LEU A 151 -6.50 5.90 -7.46
C LEU A 151 -5.27 6.64 -6.95
N CYS A 152 -4.05 6.26 -7.37
CA CYS A 152 -2.83 6.92 -6.92
C CYS A 152 -2.80 8.41 -7.24
N ILE A 153 -3.22 8.78 -8.46
CA ILE A 153 -3.27 10.17 -8.92
C ILE A 153 -4.32 10.96 -8.13
N ALA A 154 -5.55 10.46 -8.06
CA ALA A 154 -6.68 11.13 -7.39
C ALA A 154 -6.43 11.31 -5.88
N SER A 155 -5.81 10.31 -5.26
CA SER A 155 -5.59 10.24 -3.82
C SER A 155 -4.22 10.76 -3.35
N ARG A 156 -3.39 11.25 -4.27
CA ARG A 156 -1.98 11.63 -4.01
C ARG A 156 -1.20 10.51 -3.29
N LEU A 157 -1.42 9.26 -3.68
CA LEU A 157 -0.61 8.13 -3.25
C LEU A 157 0.52 7.87 -4.24
N ARG A 158 1.62 7.31 -3.76
CA ARG A 158 2.78 6.95 -4.58
C ARG A 158 3.15 5.51 -4.35
N ILE A 159 3.28 4.76 -5.44
CA ILE A 159 3.80 3.39 -5.45
C ILE A 159 5.28 3.45 -5.10
N LEU A 160 5.67 2.75 -4.03
CA LEU A 160 7.06 2.71 -3.55
C LEU A 160 7.96 1.81 -4.39
N ASN A 161 7.39 0.77 -5.00
CA ASN A 161 8.13 -0.19 -5.81
C ASN A 161 8.91 0.51 -6.94
N GLY A 162 10.21 0.26 -6.98
CA GLY A 162 11.18 0.81 -7.92
C GLY A 162 11.61 2.24 -7.61
N ARG A 163 11.33 2.81 -6.42
CA ARG A 163 11.68 4.21 -6.08
C ARG A 163 12.79 4.35 -5.06
N PHE A 164 12.94 3.42 -4.11
CA PHE A 164 13.79 3.62 -2.94
C PHE A 164 15.02 2.72 -2.94
N ILE A 165 15.95 3.02 -2.05
CA ILE A 165 17.09 2.14 -1.81
C ILE A 165 16.54 0.77 -1.37
N GLY A 166 17.07 -0.29 -1.98
CA GLY A 166 16.61 -1.67 -1.84
C GLY A 166 16.03 -2.22 -3.15
N ASP A 167 15.30 -1.41 -3.92
CA ASP A 167 14.70 -1.86 -5.19
C ASP A 167 14.80 -0.86 -6.36
N SER A 168 15.38 0.32 -6.15
CA SER A 168 15.53 1.40 -7.16
C SER A 168 16.27 1.00 -8.43
N LEU A 169 17.08 -0.06 -8.42
CA LEU A 169 17.73 -0.60 -9.62
C LEU A 169 16.79 -1.46 -10.47
N GLY A 170 15.60 -1.81 -9.97
CA GLY A 170 14.57 -2.56 -10.69
C GLY A 170 14.78 -4.08 -10.73
N TYR A 171 15.95 -4.59 -10.30
CA TYR A 171 16.30 -6.01 -10.39
C TYR A 171 15.39 -6.95 -9.57
N TYR A 172 14.77 -6.42 -8.50
CA TYR A 172 13.93 -7.18 -7.58
C TYR A 172 12.45 -6.80 -7.68
N MET A 173 12.02 -6.08 -8.72
CA MET A 173 10.69 -5.47 -8.70
C MET A 173 9.53 -6.44 -8.98
N PHE A 174 9.81 -7.66 -9.44
CA PHE A 174 8.79 -8.68 -9.62
C PHE A 174 8.42 -9.31 -8.28
N THR A 175 7.14 -9.37 -8.00
CA THR A 175 6.62 -9.88 -6.72
C THR A 175 5.87 -11.18 -6.89
N TYR A 176 5.64 -11.61 -8.12
CA TYR A 176 4.94 -12.85 -8.45
C TYR A 176 5.64 -13.60 -9.58
N MET A 177 5.71 -14.92 -9.46
CA MET A 177 6.23 -15.83 -10.47
C MET A 177 5.23 -16.93 -10.78
N SER A 178 5.02 -17.17 -12.07
CA SER A 178 4.26 -18.32 -12.56
C SER A 178 5.04 -19.01 -13.69
N ILE A 179 4.49 -20.13 -14.19
CA ILE A 179 5.00 -20.78 -15.40
C ILE A 179 4.99 -19.85 -16.63
N ASN A 180 4.14 -18.82 -16.62
CA ASN A 180 4.00 -17.85 -17.71
C ASN A 180 4.92 -16.63 -17.55
N GLY A 181 5.83 -16.65 -16.57
CA GLY A 181 6.78 -15.57 -16.29
C GLY A 181 6.45 -14.80 -15.01
N TYR A 182 6.92 -13.55 -14.96
CA TYR A 182 6.98 -12.73 -13.76
C TYR A 182 6.11 -11.47 -13.88
N SER A 183 5.55 -11.02 -12.77
CA SER A 183 4.79 -9.77 -12.70
C SER A 183 4.99 -9.03 -11.40
N ALA A 184 4.83 -7.71 -11.45
CA ALA A 184 4.71 -6.87 -10.27
C ALA A 184 3.21 -6.71 -9.96
N VAL A 185 2.76 -7.29 -8.86
CA VAL A 185 1.33 -7.26 -8.44
C VAL A 185 1.15 -6.91 -6.96
N ASP A 186 2.21 -7.06 -6.16
CA ASP A 186 2.26 -6.67 -4.76
C ASP A 186 2.91 -5.28 -4.64
N TYR A 187 2.19 -4.34 -4.04
CA TYR A 187 2.64 -2.96 -3.94
C TYR A 187 2.60 -2.45 -2.52
N ALA A 188 3.48 -1.50 -2.23
CA ALA A 188 3.26 -0.53 -1.16
C ALA A 188 2.94 0.84 -1.76
N LEU A 189 1.82 1.44 -1.36
CA LEU A 189 1.41 2.79 -1.74
C LEU A 189 1.40 3.66 -0.50
N ILE A 190 1.98 4.84 -0.56
CA ILE A 190 1.99 5.76 0.59
C ILE A 190 1.50 7.15 0.17
N SER A 191 0.85 7.87 1.09
CA SER A 191 0.58 9.31 0.90
C SER A 191 1.86 10.04 0.55
N GLU A 192 1.84 10.85 -0.51
CA GLU A 192 3.00 11.57 -1.05
C GLU A 192 3.79 12.35 0.01
N SER A 193 3.09 13.03 0.92
CA SER A 193 3.70 13.74 2.07
C SER A 193 4.58 12.88 3.00
N LEU A 194 4.37 11.55 3.05
CA LEU A 194 5.16 10.61 3.85
C LEU A 194 6.36 10.02 3.10
N LEU A 195 6.56 10.32 1.81
CA LEU A 195 7.73 9.84 1.07
C LEU A 195 9.05 10.22 1.76
N SER A 196 9.11 11.39 2.40
CA SER A 196 10.28 11.83 3.16
C SER A 196 10.60 10.96 4.39
N SER A 197 9.62 10.20 4.87
CA SER A 197 9.77 9.28 6.01
C SER A 197 10.15 7.86 5.58
N VAL A 198 10.11 7.55 4.28
CA VAL A 198 10.53 6.25 3.76
C VAL A 198 12.05 6.18 3.73
N LYS A 199 12.61 5.25 4.52
CA LYS A 199 14.06 5.03 4.60
C LYS A 199 14.54 3.99 3.60
N TYR A 200 13.76 2.94 3.43
CA TYR A 200 14.15 1.75 2.68
C TYR A 200 12.91 1.00 2.21
N PHE A 201 12.96 0.47 0.99
CA PHE A 201 11.95 -0.43 0.45
C PHE A 201 12.63 -1.47 -0.42
N GLN A 202 12.31 -2.75 -0.21
CA GLN A 202 12.82 -3.85 -1.02
C GLN A 202 11.75 -4.89 -1.27
N THR A 203 11.98 -5.67 -2.30
CA THR A 203 11.38 -6.97 -2.52
C THR A 203 12.47 -8.01 -2.28
N ASP A 204 12.13 -9.09 -1.57
CA ASP A 204 13.09 -10.16 -1.26
C ASP A 204 13.38 -11.05 -2.49
N ASP A 205 14.09 -12.16 -2.30
CA ASP A 205 14.31 -13.16 -3.35
C ASP A 205 13.13 -14.13 -3.46
N PHE A 206 12.93 -14.70 -4.66
CA PHE A 206 12.00 -15.82 -4.84
C PHE A 206 12.42 -17.02 -3.99
N THR A 207 11.44 -17.64 -3.34
CA THR A 207 11.64 -18.86 -2.56
C THR A 207 10.67 -19.94 -3.00
N TYR A 208 10.87 -21.18 -2.55
CA TYR A 208 9.93 -22.27 -2.80
C TYR A 208 8.67 -22.21 -1.92
N LEU A 209 8.60 -21.25 -0.98
CA LEU A 209 7.53 -21.16 0.00
C LEU A 209 6.24 -20.53 -0.57
N SER A 210 6.38 -19.70 -1.61
CA SER A 210 5.26 -19.04 -2.29
C SER A 210 5.66 -18.66 -3.72
N ASP A 211 4.66 -18.58 -4.58
CA ASP A 211 4.72 -17.93 -5.90
C ASP A 211 4.81 -16.40 -5.79
N HIS A 212 4.53 -15.83 -4.62
CA HIS A 212 4.75 -14.43 -4.29
C HIS A 212 6.06 -14.20 -3.51
N VAL A 213 6.53 -12.97 -3.56
CA VAL A 213 7.72 -12.50 -2.86
C VAL A 213 7.33 -11.46 -1.81
N GLN A 214 7.99 -11.53 -0.66
CA GLN A 214 7.78 -10.55 0.40
C GLN A 214 8.27 -9.16 -0.03
N ILE A 215 7.42 -8.15 0.20
CA ILE A 215 7.81 -6.74 0.14
C ILE A 215 8.06 -6.22 1.55
N GLN A 216 9.07 -5.36 1.71
CA GLN A 216 9.46 -4.80 2.99
C GLN A 216 9.56 -3.28 2.91
N LEU A 217 8.95 -2.59 3.87
CA LEU A 217 8.98 -1.14 4.01
C LEU A 217 9.55 -0.75 5.37
N THR A 218 10.54 0.15 5.37
CA THR A 218 11.04 0.79 6.59
C THR A 218 10.66 2.27 6.60
N LEU A 219 9.87 2.67 7.59
CA LEU A 219 9.53 4.07 7.86
C LEU A 219 10.32 4.59 9.06
N ASN A 220 10.78 5.84 8.96
CA ASN A 220 11.33 6.56 10.10
C ASN A 220 10.19 6.98 11.04
N CYS A 221 10.29 6.64 12.32
CA CYS A 221 9.32 7.00 13.34
C CYS A 221 10.02 7.20 14.68
N ASN A 222 9.40 8.00 15.56
CA ASN A 222 9.92 8.30 16.90
C ASN A 222 9.01 7.64 17.93
N ILE A 223 9.27 6.37 18.23
CA ILE A 223 8.48 5.61 19.21
C ILE A 223 8.73 6.21 20.59
N LYS A 224 7.67 6.72 21.23
CA LYS A 224 7.73 7.06 22.65
C LYS A 224 7.88 5.77 23.43
N GLN A 225 9.09 5.50 23.94
CA GLN A 225 9.28 4.45 24.92
C GLN A 225 8.46 4.81 26.16
N ILE A 226 7.36 4.10 26.38
CA ILE A 226 6.73 4.05 27.69
C ILE A 226 7.69 3.25 28.57
N PHE A 227 8.67 3.94 29.15
CA PHE A 227 9.42 3.39 30.27
C PHE A 227 8.44 3.26 31.45
N ASP A 228 7.74 2.12 31.52
CA ASP A 228 7.15 1.63 32.77
C ASP A 228 8.29 1.17 33.71
N LEU A 229 9.19 2.08 34.08
CA LEU A 229 10.28 1.84 35.04
C LEU A 229 9.87 2.14 36.49
N LYS A 230 8.60 2.46 36.77
CA LYS A 230 8.13 2.78 38.13
C LYS A 230 7.27 1.72 38.82
N SER A 231 6.78 0.68 38.16
CA SER A 231 5.88 -0.29 38.81
C SER A 231 6.55 -1.58 39.34
N HIS A 232 7.86 -1.77 39.11
CA HIS A 232 8.60 -2.94 39.62
C HIS A 232 9.59 -2.64 40.76
N ILE A 233 9.90 -1.37 41.04
CA ILE A 233 10.76 -0.99 42.17
C ILE A 233 9.93 -0.74 43.45
N GLU A 234 8.69 -0.27 43.32
CA GLU A 234 7.82 -0.02 44.49
C GLU A 234 7.16 -1.29 45.07
N LYS A 235 7.17 -2.43 44.36
CA LYS A 235 6.68 -3.71 44.89
C LYS A 235 7.75 -4.58 45.57
N LYS A 236 8.98 -4.10 45.67
CA LYS A 236 10.05 -4.79 46.43
C LYS A 236 10.43 -4.07 47.74
N ASN A 237 9.85 -2.91 48.02
CA ASN A 237 10.13 -2.10 49.22
C ASN A 237 8.87 -1.78 50.04
N GLY A 238 7.82 -2.61 49.97
CA GLY A 238 6.60 -2.48 50.77
C GLY A 238 6.23 -3.81 51.40
#